data_AF-A0A969M5C4-F1
#
_entry.id   AF-A0A969M5C4-F1
#
_cell.length_a   1.000
_cell.length_b   1.000
_cell.length_c   1.000
_cell.angle_alpha   90.00
_cell.angle_beta   90.00
_cell.angle_gamma   90.00
#
_symmetry.space_group_name_H-M   'P 1'
#
loop_
_entity.id
_entity.type
_entity.pdbx_description
1 polymer ?
#
loop_
_entity_poly.entity_id
_entity_poly.type
_entity_poly.pdbx_seq_one_letter_code
_entity_poly.pdbx_strand_id
1 'polypeptide(L)'
;MTVSSSAVAAPLLADLDAVLTRSTHSHRVDILRRITDLFISTEPNLNEEQAAVFDLVFQHLVTNIEAAARVELSEKIANQLQAPHGIVRGLALDPDIKVAQPVLLHSPVLRDEDLVCVVENHGREHMLAIAQRETLASAVTDVLVERGDHEVIRAIAANDGAKFSRAGFHRLIDRSKGDSDLQEIIGTRPDLPDDCYPTLLAQAT
;
A
#
# COMPACT_ATOMS: atom_id res chain seq x y z
N MET A 1 1.01 13.85 33.68
CA MET A 1 -0.30 14.37 33.24
C MET A 1 -0.27 14.41 31.74
N THR A 2 -0.74 13.33 31.11
CA THR A 2 -0.84 13.20 29.65
C THR A 2 -2.10 13.93 29.21
N VAL A 3 -1.94 15.14 28.67
CA VAL A 3 -3.04 15.79 27.96
C VAL A 3 -3.19 15.00 26.67
N SER A 4 -4.18 14.11 26.61
CA SER A 4 -4.40 13.23 25.46
C SER A 4 -4.44 14.04 24.16
N SER A 5 -3.62 13.68 23.16
CA SER A 5 -3.53 14.31 21.83
C SER A 5 -4.91 14.59 21.18
N SER A 6 -5.90 13.74 21.48
CA SER A 6 -7.31 13.92 21.10
C SER A 6 -7.97 15.23 21.60
N ALA A 7 -7.60 15.75 22.78
CA ALA A 7 -8.18 16.96 23.35
C ALA A 7 -7.67 18.25 22.68
N VAL A 8 -6.47 18.23 22.10
CA VAL A 8 -5.88 19.38 21.40
C VAL A 8 -6.27 19.36 19.91
N ALA A 9 -6.45 18.19 19.32
CA ALA A 9 -6.82 18.04 17.91
C ALA A 9 -8.27 18.49 17.62
N ALA A 10 -9.22 18.25 18.53
CA ALA A 10 -10.64 18.55 18.30
C ALA A 10 -10.95 20.04 17.96
N PRO A 11 -10.48 21.04 18.73
CA PRO A 11 -10.69 22.45 18.36
C PRO A 11 -9.97 22.84 17.07
N LEU A 12 -8.75 22.31 16.85
CA LEU A 12 -7.97 22.54 15.64
C LEU A 12 -8.67 22.02 14.38
N LEU A 13 -9.27 20.83 14.45
CA LEU A 13 -10.05 20.24 13.37
C LEU A 13 -11.33 21.03 13.13
N ALA A 14 -12.04 21.49 14.19
CA ALA A 14 -13.22 22.32 14.01
C ALA A 14 -12.92 23.68 13.34
N ASP A 15 -11.80 24.30 13.69
CA ASP A 15 -11.32 25.51 13.03
C ASP A 15 -10.94 25.24 11.57
N LEU A 16 -10.27 24.11 11.32
CA LEU A 16 -9.94 23.66 9.97
C LEU A 16 -11.21 23.42 9.14
N ASP A 17 -12.24 22.77 9.69
CA ASP A 17 -13.53 22.53 9.05
C ASP A 17 -14.21 23.85 8.68
N ALA A 18 -14.20 24.82 9.59
CA ALA A 18 -14.78 26.14 9.35
C ALA A 18 -14.09 26.86 8.18
N VAL A 19 -12.77 26.73 8.08
CA VAL A 19 -11.98 27.26 6.96
C VAL A 19 -12.28 26.49 5.68
N LEU A 20 -12.23 25.16 5.71
CA LEU A 20 -12.40 24.29 4.54
C LEU A 20 -13.81 24.39 3.96
N THR A 21 -14.85 24.49 4.78
CA THR A 21 -16.25 24.61 4.36
C THR A 21 -16.50 25.86 3.52
N ARG A 22 -15.77 26.95 3.81
CA ARG A 22 -15.85 28.23 3.08
C ARG A 22 -14.84 28.36 1.94
N SER A 23 -13.92 27.40 1.83
CA SER A 23 -12.80 27.44 0.89
C SER A 23 -13.19 26.90 -0.49
N THR A 24 -12.62 27.49 -1.54
CA THR A 24 -12.67 26.94 -2.90
C THR A 24 -11.81 25.67 -3.01
N HIS A 25 -12.05 24.84 -4.02
CA HIS A 25 -11.21 23.65 -4.27
C HIS A 25 -9.72 24.01 -4.39
N SER A 26 -9.37 25.07 -5.14
CA SER A 26 -7.99 25.55 -5.27
C SER A 26 -7.36 25.88 -3.91
N HIS A 27 -8.10 26.55 -3.02
CA HIS A 27 -7.58 26.93 -1.71
C HIS A 27 -7.34 25.69 -0.82
N ARG A 28 -8.18 24.65 -0.93
CA ARG A 28 -7.96 23.38 -0.21
C ARG A 28 -6.71 22.66 -0.70
N VAL A 29 -6.47 22.66 -2.02
CA VAL A 29 -5.24 22.11 -2.61
C VAL A 29 -4.01 22.87 -2.11
N ASP A 30 -4.07 24.20 -2.05
CA ASP A 30 -2.96 25.01 -1.53
C ASP A 30 -2.69 24.73 -0.04
N ILE A 31 -3.74 24.55 0.77
CA ILE A 31 -3.59 24.14 2.18
C ILE A 31 -2.94 22.75 2.25
N LEU A 32 -3.44 21.77 1.49
CA LEU A 32 -2.87 20.42 1.48
C LEU A 32 -1.38 20.44 1.12
N ARG A 33 -1.01 21.19 0.07
CA ARG A 33 0.39 21.35 -0.33
C ARG A 33 1.25 21.94 0.78
N ARG A 34 0.80 23.03 1.41
CA ARG A 34 1.52 23.67 2.52
C ARG A 34 1.70 22.75 3.72
N ILE A 35 0.66 21.99 4.09
CA ILE A 35 0.73 21.02 5.19
C ILE A 35 1.66 19.86 4.82
N THR A 36 1.64 19.40 3.56
CA THR A 36 2.56 18.36 3.07
C THR A 36 4.01 18.83 3.12
N ASP A 37 4.29 20.05 2.65
CA ASP A 37 5.63 20.61 2.67
C ASP A 37 6.11 20.84 4.12
N LEU A 38 5.21 21.28 5.01
CA LEU A 38 5.49 21.40 6.45
C LEU A 38 5.82 20.04 7.06
N PHE A 39 5.03 19.01 6.77
CA PHE A 39 5.27 17.64 7.23
C PHE A 39 6.66 17.16 6.78
N ILE A 40 6.96 17.23 5.48
CA ILE A 40 8.25 16.78 4.93
C ILE A 40 9.43 17.53 5.56
N SER A 41 9.29 18.84 5.81
CA SER A 41 10.35 19.63 6.45
C SER A 41 10.56 19.29 7.93
N THR A 42 9.55 18.70 8.59
CA THR A 42 9.56 18.41 10.03
C THR A 42 9.80 16.92 10.32
N GLU A 43 9.50 16.05 9.36
CA GLU A 43 9.55 14.57 9.39
C GLU A 43 10.71 14.00 10.22
N PRO A 44 11.99 14.38 10.02
CA PRO A 44 13.10 13.77 10.78
C PRO A 44 13.06 13.99 12.30
N ASN A 45 12.23 14.92 12.80
CA ASN A 45 12.17 15.29 14.21
C ASN A 45 10.78 15.09 14.84
N LEU A 46 9.82 14.46 14.13
CA LEU A 46 8.48 14.27 14.66
C LEU A 46 8.44 13.20 15.74
N ASN A 47 7.72 13.49 16.82
CA ASN A 47 7.32 12.48 17.79
C ASN A 47 5.96 11.85 17.39
N GLU A 48 5.59 10.75 18.05
CA GLU A 48 4.36 10.01 17.77
C GLU A 48 3.09 10.86 17.95
N GLU A 49 3.06 11.75 18.94
CA GLU A 49 1.92 12.64 19.18
C GLU A 49 1.73 13.66 18.05
N GLN A 50 2.83 14.22 17.53
CA GLN A 50 2.83 15.16 16.41
C GLN A 50 2.47 14.46 15.10
N ALA A 51 3.01 13.26 14.86
CA ALA A 51 2.65 12.45 13.70
C ALA A 51 1.14 12.14 13.69
N ALA A 52 0.55 11.84 14.86
CA ALA A 52 -0.89 11.63 14.98
C ALA A 52 -1.73 12.89 14.66
N VAL A 53 -1.24 14.09 14.99
CA VAL A 53 -1.92 15.34 14.60
C VAL A 53 -1.88 15.55 13.09
N PHE A 54 -0.72 15.34 12.46
CA PHE A 54 -0.61 15.39 11.00
C PHE A 54 -1.53 14.36 10.35
N ASP A 55 -1.63 13.15 10.90
CA ASP A 55 -2.51 12.09 10.39
C ASP A 55 -3.97 12.56 10.33
N LEU A 56 -4.48 13.09 11.44
CA LEU A 56 -5.85 13.59 11.53
C LEU A 56 -6.11 14.73 10.53
N VAL A 57 -5.16 15.67 10.42
CA VAL A 57 -5.26 16.79 9.48
C VAL A 57 -5.25 16.31 8.04
N PHE A 58 -4.36 15.38 7.67
CA PHE A 58 -4.31 14.84 6.32
C PHE A 58 -5.58 14.09 5.95
N GLN A 59 -6.04 13.17 6.82
CA GLN A 59 -7.28 12.40 6.59
C GLN A 59 -8.49 13.32 6.36
N HIS A 60 -8.56 14.40 7.14
CA HIS A 60 -9.60 15.40 6.96
C HIS A 60 -9.48 16.13 5.62
N LEU A 61 -8.29 16.60 5.25
CA LEU A 61 -8.06 17.35 4.01
C LEU A 61 -8.33 16.53 2.75
N VAL A 62 -7.99 15.24 2.74
CA VAL A 62 -8.15 14.38 1.55
C VAL A 62 -9.60 13.96 1.27
N THR A 63 -10.48 14.01 2.28
CA THR A 63 -11.89 13.57 2.15
C THR A 63 -12.65 14.35 1.07
N ASN A 64 -12.33 15.64 0.86
CA ASN A 64 -13.07 16.53 -0.03
C ASN A 64 -12.18 17.23 -1.07
N ILE A 65 -11.17 16.52 -1.57
CA ILE A 65 -10.24 17.01 -2.58
C ILE A 65 -10.23 16.14 -3.83
N GLU A 66 -9.91 16.76 -4.97
CA GLU A 66 -9.84 16.08 -6.26
C GLU A 66 -8.73 15.02 -6.31
N ALA A 67 -8.93 14.01 -7.15
CA ALA A 67 -8.00 12.88 -7.27
C ALA A 67 -6.56 13.35 -7.59
N ALA A 68 -6.41 14.35 -8.46
CA ALA A 68 -5.10 14.90 -8.82
C ALA A 68 -4.29 15.39 -7.61
N ALA A 69 -4.94 16.02 -6.63
CA ALA A 69 -4.27 16.47 -5.41
C ALA A 69 -3.95 15.32 -4.45
N ARG A 70 -4.77 14.25 -4.44
CA ARG A 70 -4.46 13.03 -3.68
C ARG A 70 -3.30 12.26 -4.29
N VAL A 71 -3.19 12.22 -5.63
CA VAL A 71 -2.02 11.68 -6.33
C VAL A 71 -0.77 12.44 -5.92
N GLU A 72 -0.77 13.77 -5.99
CA GLU A 72 0.38 14.60 -5.59
C GLU A 72 0.80 14.32 -4.13
N LEU A 73 -0.18 14.21 -3.21
CA LEU A 73 0.09 13.84 -1.83
C LEU A 73 0.74 12.45 -1.73
N SER A 74 0.15 11.45 -2.41
CA SER A 74 0.63 10.06 -2.37
C SER A 74 2.08 9.95 -2.85
N GLU A 75 2.43 10.63 -3.95
CA GLU A 75 3.79 10.65 -4.49
C GLU A 75 4.79 11.28 -3.51
N LYS A 76 4.40 12.38 -2.86
CA LYS A 76 5.23 13.09 -1.88
C LYS A 76 5.50 12.26 -0.61
N ILE A 77 4.50 11.52 -0.12
CA ILE A 77 4.62 10.76 1.13
C ILE A 77 5.04 9.30 0.94
N ALA A 78 4.99 8.79 -0.29
CA ALA A 78 5.24 7.37 -0.60
C ALA A 78 6.57 6.82 -0.08
N ASN A 79 7.63 7.63 0.01
CA ASN A 79 8.95 7.18 0.45
C ASN A 79 9.33 7.63 1.87
N GLN A 80 8.42 8.29 2.60
CA GLN A 80 8.73 8.86 3.91
C GLN A 80 8.66 7.79 5.00
N LEU A 81 9.70 7.70 5.83
CA LEU A 81 9.84 6.66 6.85
C LEU A 81 8.93 6.87 8.05
N GLN A 82 8.61 8.13 8.35
CA GLN A 82 7.73 8.54 9.44
C GLN A 82 6.42 9.12 8.91
N ALA A 83 6.01 8.75 7.68
CA ALA A 83 4.69 9.07 7.17
C ALA A 83 3.62 8.62 8.18
N PRO A 84 2.61 9.46 8.50
CA PRO A 84 1.57 9.04 9.41
C PRO A 84 0.80 7.86 8.82
N HIS A 85 0.67 6.79 9.60
CA HIS A 85 0.18 5.51 9.10
C HIS A 85 -1.25 5.60 8.55
N GLY A 86 -2.14 6.34 9.22
CA GLY A 86 -3.55 6.41 8.83
C GLY A 86 -3.79 7.02 7.45
N ILE A 87 -3.09 8.10 7.10
CA ILE A 87 -3.18 8.71 5.77
C ILE A 87 -2.61 7.79 4.70
N VAL A 88 -1.45 7.15 4.95
CA VAL A 88 -0.86 6.21 3.99
C VAL A 88 -1.80 5.04 3.73
N ARG A 89 -2.38 4.46 4.80
CA ARG A 89 -3.37 3.40 4.69
C ARG A 89 -4.63 3.86 3.95
N GLY A 90 -5.09 5.09 4.21
CA GLY A 90 -6.22 5.69 3.51
C GLY A 90 -5.98 5.86 2.01
N LEU A 91 -4.78 6.30 1.62
CA LEU A 91 -4.39 6.42 0.20
C LEU A 91 -4.23 5.05 -0.46
N ALA A 92 -3.67 4.06 0.25
CA ALA A 92 -3.54 2.69 -0.25
C ALA A 92 -4.89 2.02 -0.54
N LEU A 93 -5.93 2.40 0.21
CA LEU A 93 -7.32 1.98 0.05
C LEU A 93 -8.13 2.91 -0.87
N ASP A 94 -7.50 3.88 -1.55
CA ASP A 94 -8.21 4.73 -2.50
C ASP A 94 -8.69 3.89 -3.70
N PRO A 95 -9.95 4.04 -4.15
CA PRO A 95 -10.46 3.32 -5.31
C PRO A 95 -9.73 3.69 -6.62
N ASP A 96 -9.16 4.89 -6.72
CA ASP A 96 -8.34 5.28 -7.86
C ASP A 96 -6.91 4.76 -7.69
N ILE A 97 -6.50 3.83 -8.55
CA ILE A 97 -5.16 3.25 -8.52
C ILE A 97 -4.07 4.33 -8.63
N LYS A 98 -4.32 5.44 -9.33
CA LYS A 98 -3.31 6.51 -9.46
C LYS A 98 -2.95 7.13 -8.11
N VAL A 99 -3.89 7.13 -7.16
CA VAL A 99 -3.69 7.61 -5.79
C VAL A 99 -3.02 6.52 -4.93
N ALA A 100 -3.46 5.27 -5.09
CA ALA A 100 -2.97 4.17 -4.26
C ALA A 100 -1.56 3.69 -4.67
N GLN A 101 -1.25 3.68 -5.97
CA GLN A 101 -0.05 3.07 -6.52
C GLN A 101 1.27 3.57 -5.90
N PRO A 102 1.50 4.89 -5.73
CA PRO A 102 2.77 5.36 -5.16
C PRO A 102 3.03 4.81 -3.76
N VAL A 103 2.00 4.80 -2.90
CA VAL A 103 2.13 4.29 -1.53
C VAL A 103 2.18 2.77 -1.49
N LEU A 104 1.43 2.06 -2.35
CA LEU A 104 1.47 0.60 -2.44
C LEU A 104 2.84 0.09 -2.88
N LEU A 105 3.49 0.77 -3.81
CA LEU A 105 4.82 0.39 -4.31
C LEU A 105 5.94 0.67 -3.30
N HIS A 106 5.92 1.86 -2.69
CA HIS A 106 7.12 2.39 -2.05
C HIS A 106 7.00 2.59 -0.55
N SER A 107 5.78 2.58 0.01
CA SER A 107 5.63 2.95 1.41
C SER A 107 6.26 1.94 2.36
N PRO A 108 7.17 2.40 3.25
CA PRO A 108 7.76 1.56 4.29
C PRO A 108 6.87 1.42 5.53
N VAL A 109 5.84 2.27 5.67
CA VAL A 109 4.95 2.26 6.84
C VAL A 109 3.75 1.34 6.69
N LEU A 110 3.42 0.91 5.46
CA LEU A 110 2.37 -0.08 5.22
C LEU A 110 2.76 -1.43 5.81
N ARG A 111 1.86 -1.99 6.62
CA ARG A 111 2.04 -3.30 7.24
C ARG A 111 1.44 -4.39 6.35
N ASP A 112 1.84 -5.63 6.57
CA ASP A 112 1.29 -6.78 5.84
C ASP A 112 -0.24 -6.86 5.97
N GLU A 113 -0.81 -6.53 7.13
CA GLU A 113 -2.26 -6.47 7.37
C GLU A 113 -2.96 -5.42 6.49
N ASP A 114 -2.31 -4.29 6.21
CA ASP A 114 -2.84 -3.26 5.32
C ASP A 114 -2.81 -3.73 3.87
N LEU A 115 -1.70 -4.35 3.45
CA LEU A 115 -1.57 -4.91 2.10
C LEU A 115 -2.62 -6.00 1.86
N VAL A 116 -2.83 -6.91 2.82
CA VAL A 116 -3.90 -7.92 2.76
C VAL A 116 -5.26 -7.25 2.63
N CYS A 117 -5.54 -6.23 3.45
CA CYS A 117 -6.79 -5.47 3.37
C CYS A 117 -7.00 -4.85 1.99
N VAL A 118 -5.95 -4.30 1.36
CA VAL A 118 -6.02 -3.78 -0.01
C VAL A 118 -6.31 -4.90 -1.00
N VAL A 119 -5.59 -6.02 -0.90
CA VAL A 119 -5.81 -7.18 -1.77
C VAL A 119 -7.24 -7.68 -1.65
N GLU A 120 -7.86 -7.67 -0.46
CA GLU A 120 -9.24 -8.12 -0.20
C GLU A 120 -10.32 -7.18 -0.76
N ASN A 121 -10.07 -5.86 -0.76
CA ASN A 121 -11.08 -4.86 -1.07
C ASN A 121 -10.96 -4.23 -2.46
N HIS A 122 -9.83 -4.41 -3.15
CA HIS A 122 -9.55 -3.77 -4.43
C HIS A 122 -9.32 -4.74 -5.59
N GLY A 123 -9.18 -4.17 -6.78
CA GLY A 123 -9.06 -4.90 -8.04
C GLY A 123 -7.62 -5.26 -8.42
N ARG A 124 -7.50 -5.78 -9.64
CA ARG A 124 -6.24 -6.23 -10.25
C ARG A 124 -5.11 -5.20 -10.20
N GLU A 125 -5.40 -3.94 -10.47
CA GLU A 125 -4.36 -2.91 -10.57
C GLU A 125 -3.68 -2.64 -9.22
N HIS A 126 -4.43 -2.67 -8.12
CA HIS A 126 -3.89 -2.60 -6.76
C HIS A 126 -3.05 -3.83 -6.42
N MET A 127 -3.52 -5.03 -6.78
CA MET A 127 -2.76 -6.27 -6.58
C MET A 127 -1.43 -6.26 -7.35
N LEU A 128 -1.41 -5.74 -8.58
CA LEU A 128 -0.17 -5.59 -9.37
C LEU A 128 0.79 -4.59 -8.73
N ALA A 129 0.30 -3.48 -8.19
CA ALA A 129 1.14 -2.53 -7.47
C ALA A 129 1.78 -3.17 -6.22
N ILE A 130 1.02 -3.99 -5.47
CA ILE A 130 1.56 -4.73 -4.32
C ILE A 130 2.58 -5.78 -4.78
N ALA A 131 2.29 -6.51 -5.87
CA ALA A 131 3.17 -7.55 -6.41
C ALA A 131 4.56 -7.01 -6.83
N GLN A 132 4.65 -5.73 -7.15
CA GLN A 132 5.87 -5.04 -7.58
C GLN A 132 6.73 -4.50 -6.42
N ARG A 133 6.29 -4.65 -5.15
CA ARG A 133 7.10 -4.25 -3.99
C ARG A 133 8.40 -5.07 -3.95
N GLU A 134 9.49 -4.46 -3.48
CA GLU A 134 10.80 -5.14 -3.38
C GLU A 134 10.74 -6.41 -2.53
N THR A 135 9.96 -6.40 -1.45
CA THR A 135 9.76 -7.57 -0.59
C THR A 135 8.30 -7.74 -0.22
N LEU A 136 7.86 -9.00 -0.09
CA LEU A 136 6.52 -9.36 0.35
C LEU A 136 6.58 -10.51 1.35
N ALA A 137 5.82 -10.41 2.44
CA ALA A 137 5.64 -11.50 3.38
C ALA A 137 4.73 -12.59 2.80
N SER A 138 4.90 -13.82 3.30
CA SER A 138 4.11 -14.98 2.87
C SER A 138 2.61 -14.81 3.10
N ALA A 139 2.22 -14.06 4.13
CA ALA A 139 0.80 -13.76 4.38
C ALA A 139 0.17 -12.94 3.24
N VAL A 140 0.91 -12.03 2.63
CA VAL A 140 0.42 -11.17 1.54
C VAL A 140 0.42 -11.96 0.23
N THR A 141 1.50 -12.68 -0.07
CA THR A 141 1.62 -13.48 -1.31
C THR A 141 0.59 -14.60 -1.36
N ASP A 142 0.29 -15.26 -0.24
CA ASP A 142 -0.72 -16.32 -0.19
C ASP A 142 -2.11 -15.81 -0.63
N VAL A 143 -2.48 -14.60 -0.19
CA VAL A 143 -3.75 -13.95 -0.58
C VAL A 143 -3.69 -13.49 -2.05
N LEU A 144 -2.56 -12.99 -2.51
CA LEU A 144 -2.34 -12.63 -3.92
C LEU A 144 -2.42 -13.84 -4.85
N VAL A 145 -1.86 -15.00 -4.48
CA VAL A 145 -1.99 -16.24 -5.27
C VAL A 145 -3.44 -16.70 -5.30
N GLU A 146 -4.16 -16.56 -4.19
CA GLU A 146 -5.54 -16.99 -4.07
C GLU A 146 -6.50 -16.12 -4.91
N ARG A 147 -6.36 -14.79 -4.87
CA ARG A 147 -7.29 -13.86 -5.52
C ARG A 147 -6.81 -13.32 -6.86
N GLY A 148 -5.51 -13.29 -7.08
CA GLY A 148 -4.88 -12.73 -8.26
C GLY A 148 -5.25 -13.48 -9.53
N ASP A 149 -5.26 -12.74 -10.63
CA ASP A 149 -5.35 -13.29 -11.97
C ASP A 149 -3.96 -13.72 -12.48
N HIS A 150 -3.88 -14.15 -13.73
CA HIS A 150 -2.64 -14.67 -14.31
C HIS A 150 -1.52 -13.61 -14.32
N GLU A 151 -1.85 -12.34 -14.52
CA GLU A 151 -0.87 -11.25 -14.56
C GLU A 151 -0.30 -11.00 -13.16
N VAL A 152 -1.16 -10.93 -12.13
CA VAL A 152 -0.73 -10.80 -10.74
C VAL A 152 0.12 -12.00 -10.32
N ILE A 153 -0.30 -13.22 -10.67
CA ILE A 153 0.42 -14.46 -10.31
C ILE A 153 1.81 -14.49 -10.94
N ARG A 154 1.94 -14.14 -12.22
CA ARG A 154 3.25 -14.06 -12.88
C ARG A 154 4.14 -12.99 -12.25
N ALA A 155 3.57 -11.83 -11.91
CA ALA A 155 4.31 -10.74 -11.26
C ALA A 155 4.86 -11.15 -9.88
N ILE A 156 4.05 -11.78 -9.02
CA ILE A 156 4.52 -12.25 -7.71
C ILE A 156 5.50 -13.42 -7.82
N ALA A 157 5.32 -14.32 -8.80
CA ALA A 157 6.23 -15.45 -9.01
C ALA A 157 7.62 -14.97 -9.45
N ALA A 158 7.67 -13.94 -10.31
CA ALA A 158 8.90 -13.32 -10.79
C ALA A 158 9.56 -12.37 -9.76
N ASN A 159 8.91 -12.10 -8.64
CA ASN A 159 9.45 -11.25 -7.59
C ASN A 159 10.33 -12.07 -6.63
N ASP A 160 11.64 -11.96 -6.78
CA ASP A 160 12.62 -12.69 -5.95
C ASP A 160 12.53 -12.36 -4.45
N GLY A 161 12.04 -11.17 -4.09
CA GLY A 161 11.84 -10.75 -2.70
C GLY A 161 10.48 -11.16 -2.11
N ALA A 162 9.58 -11.72 -2.92
CA ALA A 162 8.31 -12.26 -2.45
C ALA A 162 8.52 -13.61 -1.78
N LYS A 163 8.19 -13.73 -0.50
CA LYS A 163 8.24 -14.99 0.24
C LYS A 163 6.93 -15.75 0.03
N PHE A 164 6.99 -17.06 -0.15
CA PHE A 164 5.81 -17.91 -0.23
C PHE A 164 5.76 -18.88 0.94
N SER A 165 4.54 -19.17 1.44
CA SER A 165 4.38 -20.32 2.32
C SER A 165 4.45 -21.61 1.51
N ARG A 166 4.63 -22.76 2.17
CA ARG A 166 4.55 -24.06 1.50
C ARG A 166 3.21 -24.27 0.80
N ALA A 167 2.12 -23.85 1.43
CA ALA A 167 0.80 -23.87 0.81
C ALA A 167 0.68 -22.87 -0.36
N GLY A 168 1.33 -21.73 -0.26
CA GLY A 168 1.47 -20.74 -1.33
C GLY A 168 2.14 -21.33 -2.57
N PHE A 169 3.28 -22.02 -2.41
CA PHE A 169 3.97 -22.69 -3.52
C PHE A 169 3.11 -23.78 -4.18
N HIS A 170 2.44 -24.64 -3.40
CA HIS A 170 1.54 -25.63 -3.99
C HIS A 170 0.41 -24.98 -4.80
N ARG A 171 -0.20 -23.91 -4.27
CA ARG A 171 -1.24 -23.17 -5.01
C ARG A 171 -0.68 -22.49 -6.26
N LEU A 172 0.52 -21.94 -6.18
CA LEU A 172 1.20 -21.29 -7.30
C LEU A 172 1.48 -22.30 -8.43
N ILE A 173 1.94 -23.50 -8.07
CA ILE A 173 2.13 -24.61 -9.01
C ILE A 173 0.78 -25.05 -9.57
N ASP A 174 -0.26 -25.25 -8.75
CA ASP A 174 -1.58 -25.59 -9.28
C ASP A 174 -2.14 -24.55 -10.26
N ARG A 175 -1.80 -23.27 -10.09
CA ARG A 175 -2.16 -22.17 -10.99
C ARG A 175 -1.31 -22.14 -12.27
N SER A 176 -0.15 -22.81 -12.30
CA SER A 176 0.73 -22.86 -13.48
C SER A 176 0.37 -23.96 -14.48
N LYS A 177 -0.71 -24.72 -14.24
CA LYS A 177 -1.24 -25.71 -15.20
C LYS A 177 -1.56 -25.05 -16.55
N GLY A 178 -0.83 -25.45 -17.59
CA GLY A 178 -0.99 -24.89 -18.95
C GLY A 178 -0.36 -23.51 -19.15
N ASP A 179 0.40 -23.00 -18.17
CA ASP A 179 1.14 -21.74 -18.27
C ASP A 179 2.65 -22.04 -18.17
N SER A 180 3.27 -22.33 -19.31
CA SER A 180 4.69 -22.67 -19.39
C SER A 180 5.60 -21.55 -18.92
N ASP A 181 5.23 -20.28 -19.16
CA ASP A 181 6.00 -19.13 -18.69
C ASP A 181 6.03 -19.11 -17.14
N LEU A 182 4.86 -19.31 -16.51
CA LEU A 182 4.77 -19.36 -15.06
C LEU A 182 5.51 -20.56 -14.47
N GLN A 183 5.46 -21.72 -15.13
CA GLN A 183 6.23 -22.90 -14.72
C GLN A 183 7.74 -22.64 -14.74
N GLU A 184 8.24 -21.99 -15.79
CA GLU A 184 9.65 -21.61 -15.89
C GLU A 184 10.03 -20.62 -14.78
N ILE A 185 9.23 -19.57 -14.57
CA ILE A 185 9.46 -18.60 -13.49
C ILE A 185 9.55 -19.31 -12.14
N ILE A 186 8.57 -20.15 -11.79
CA ILE A 186 8.58 -20.91 -10.52
C ILE A 186 9.82 -21.80 -10.42
N GLY A 187 10.18 -22.50 -11.50
CA GLY A 187 11.32 -23.43 -11.53
C GLY A 187 12.69 -22.75 -11.38
N THR A 188 12.79 -21.46 -11.69
CA THR A 188 14.03 -20.68 -11.51
C THR A 188 14.20 -20.11 -10.10
N ARG A 189 13.16 -20.19 -9.25
CA ARG A 189 13.20 -19.62 -7.91
C ARG A 189 14.12 -20.41 -6.97
N PRO A 190 15.06 -19.74 -6.28
CA PRO A 190 15.99 -20.42 -5.38
C PRO A 190 15.35 -20.91 -4.07
N ASP A 191 14.16 -20.40 -3.71
CA ASP A 191 13.43 -20.72 -2.49
C ASP A 191 12.35 -21.80 -2.68
N LEU A 192 12.27 -22.41 -3.87
CA LEU A 192 11.32 -23.49 -4.17
C LEU A 192 11.64 -24.75 -3.34
N PRO A 193 10.70 -25.28 -2.54
CA PRO A 193 10.92 -26.49 -1.76
C PRO A 193 11.14 -27.74 -2.63
N ASP A 194 12.03 -28.63 -2.20
CA ASP A 194 12.39 -29.87 -2.93
C ASP A 194 11.18 -30.76 -3.26
N ASP A 195 10.18 -30.81 -2.37
CA ASP A 195 8.97 -31.60 -2.54
C ASP A 195 8.01 -31.03 -3.59
N CYS A 196 8.20 -29.77 -3.99
CA CYS A 196 7.40 -29.10 -5.00
C CYS A 196 7.89 -29.39 -6.44
N TYR A 197 9.17 -29.71 -6.63
CA TYR A 197 9.75 -29.98 -7.97
C TYR A 197 9.06 -31.13 -8.72
N PRO A 198 8.78 -32.30 -8.13
CA PRO A 198 8.10 -33.38 -8.84
C PRO A 198 6.71 -32.98 -9.33
N THR A 199 6.00 -32.16 -8.54
CA THR A 199 4.67 -31.66 -8.88
C THR A 199 4.73 -30.67 -10.03
N LEU A 200 5.72 -29.77 -10.02
CA LEU A 200 5.94 -28.81 -11.12
C LEU A 200 6.28 -29.53 -12.43
N LEU A 201 7.19 -30.51 -12.40
CA LEU A 201 7.57 -31.30 -13.57
C LEU A 201 6.39 -32.10 -14.15
N ALA A 202 5.55 -32.66 -13.28
CA ALA A 202 4.34 -33.39 -13.70
C ALA A 202 3.32 -32.49 -14.43
N GLN A 203 3.40 -31.17 -14.27
CA GLN A 203 2.52 -30.20 -14.94
C GLN A 203 3.11 -29.59 -16.22
N ALA A 204 4.40 -29.77 -16.46
CA ALA A 204 5.09 -29.29 -17.66
C ALA A 204 4.92 -30.20 -18.89
N THR A 205 4.06 -31.23 -18.80
CA THR A 205 3.74 -32.21 -19.86
C THR A 205 2.34 -31.97 -20.39
#